data_AF-A0A2I0KYC5-F1
#
_entry.id   AF-A0A2I0KYC5-F1
#
_cell.length_a   1.000
_cell.length_b   1.000
_cell.length_c   1.000
_cell.angle_alpha   90.00
_cell.angle_beta   90.00
_cell.angle_gamma   90.00
#
_symmetry.space_group_name_H-M   'P 1'
#
loop_
_entity.id
_entity.type
_entity.pdbx_description
1 polymer ?
#
loop_
_entity_poly.entity_id
_entity_poly.type
_entity_poly.pdbx_seq_one_letter_code
_entity_poly.pdbx_strand_id
1 'polypeptide(L)'
;MVVIQGGICPVGLAAEDLHVLDLSHQRPRWHKVAVHGPGPGPRYGHAMALVGQRYLMAIGGNDGKRPLDDVWALDTAAKPYEWHKLEPEGEGPPPCM
;
A
#
# COMPACT_ATOMS: atom_id res chain seq x y z
N MET A 1 1.38 7.90 -13.12
CA MET A 1 0.28 7.16 -12.48
C MET A 1 0.23 7.55 -11.01
N VAL A 2 -0.94 7.53 -10.38
CA VAL A 2 -1.07 7.68 -8.91
C VAL A 2 -1.55 6.35 -8.36
N VAL A 3 -0.95 5.87 -7.28
CA VAL A 3 -1.33 4.62 -6.64
C VAL A 3 -1.93 4.94 -5.27
N ILE A 4 -3.07 4.32 -4.94
CA ILE A 4 -3.77 4.51 -3.68
C ILE A 4 -4.12 3.14 -3.10
N GLN A 5 -3.87 2.97 -1.80
CA GLN A 5 -4.34 1.85 -0.99
C GLN A 5 -4.85 2.37 0.35
N GLY A 6 -5.90 1.75 0.89
CA GLY A 6 -6.39 2.05 2.23
C GLY A 6 -7.08 3.43 2.35
N GLY A 7 -7.06 3.96 3.56
CA GLY A 7 -7.76 5.20 3.94
C GLY A 7 -8.84 4.99 5.00
N ILE A 8 -9.36 6.10 5.53
CA ILE A 8 -10.43 6.13 6.52
C ILE A 8 -11.60 6.94 5.98
N CYS A 9 -12.81 6.45 6.21
CA CYS A 9 -14.06 7.09 5.84
C CYS A 9 -15.00 7.11 7.07
N PRO A 10 -16.08 7.91 7.07
CA PRO A 10 -17.04 7.93 8.18
C PRO A 10 -17.66 6.57 8.52
N VAL A 11 -17.68 5.64 7.56
CA VAL A 11 -18.21 4.28 7.70
C VAL A 11 -17.17 3.26 8.15
N GLY A 12 -15.90 3.68 8.36
CA GLY A 12 -14.80 2.82 8.79
C GLY A 12 -13.59 2.85 7.85
N LEU A 13 -12.75 1.82 7.96
CA LEU A 13 -11.56 1.68 7.13
C LEU A 13 -11.93 1.28 5.71
N ALA A 14 -11.24 1.87 4.74
CA ALA A 14 -11.30 1.41 3.36
C ALA A 14 -10.68 0.01 3.23
N ALA A 15 -11.15 -0.74 2.25
CA ALA A 15 -10.55 -2.02 1.89
C ALA A 15 -9.06 -1.86 1.51
N GLU A 16 -8.30 -2.95 1.58
CA GLU A 16 -6.88 -2.96 1.19
C GLU A 16 -6.65 -2.99 -0.33
N ASP A 17 -7.69 -2.72 -1.11
CA ASP A 17 -7.64 -2.75 -2.56
C ASP A 17 -6.67 -1.70 -3.11
N LEU A 18 -5.77 -2.15 -3.98
CA LEU A 18 -4.82 -1.28 -4.67
C LEU A 18 -5.46 -0.67 -5.93
N HIS A 19 -5.53 0.65 -5.99
CA HIS A 19 -6.06 1.40 -7.13
C HIS A 19 -4.99 2.24 -7.80
N VAL A 20 -5.06 2.32 -9.13
CA VAL A 20 -4.17 3.14 -9.95
C VAL A 20 -5.00 4.14 -10.73
N LEU A 21 -4.68 5.42 -10.59
CA LEU A 21 -5.11 6.47 -11.51
C LEU A 21 -4.12 6.54 -12.65
N ASP A 22 -4.54 6.04 -13.81
CA ASP A 22 -3.80 6.18 -15.04
C ASP A 22 -4.01 7.59 -15.62
N LEU A 23 -2.89 8.29 -15.78
CA LEU A 23 -2.81 9.66 -16.32
C LEU A 23 -2.23 9.66 -17.75
N SER A 24 -1.95 8.50 -18.35
CA SER A 24 -1.44 8.37 -19.72
C SER A 24 -2.48 8.72 -20.78
N HIS A 25 -3.76 8.63 -20.41
CA HIS A 25 -4.89 8.94 -21.27
C HIS A 25 -5.31 10.40 -21.12
N GLN A 26 -5.88 10.98 -22.19
CA GLN A 26 -6.46 12.34 -22.14
C GLN A 26 -7.54 12.50 -21.06
N ARG A 27 -8.25 11.41 -20.74
CA ARG A 27 -9.17 11.33 -19.62
C ARG A 27 -8.58 10.37 -18.58
N PRO A 28 -8.20 10.85 -17.40
CA PRO A 28 -7.71 9.98 -16.32
C PRO A 28 -8.68 8.83 -16.02
N ARG A 29 -8.15 7.64 -15.76
CA ARG A 29 -8.96 6.45 -15.48
C ARG A 29 -8.48 5.73 -14.24
N TRP A 30 -9.42 5.30 -13.40
CA TRP A 30 -9.14 4.44 -12.27
C TRP A 30 -9.14 2.98 -12.70
N HIS A 31 -8.17 2.22 -12.20
CA HIS A 31 -8.04 0.79 -12.38
C HIS A 31 -7.81 0.14 -11.03
N LYS A 32 -8.57 -0.91 -10.71
CA LYS A 32 -8.25 -1.79 -9.60
C LYS A 32 -7.16 -2.76 -10.03
N VAL A 33 -6.09 -2.88 -9.25
CA VAL A 33 -5.00 -3.82 -9.49
C VAL A 33 -5.37 -5.16 -8.86
N ALA A 34 -5.30 -6.24 -9.65
CA ALA A 34 -5.43 -7.59 -9.12
C ALA A 34 -4.15 -7.94 -8.35
N VAL A 35 -4.26 -8.05 -7.04
CA VAL A 35 -3.19 -8.46 -6.13
C VAL A 35 -3.58 -9.81 -5.51
N HIS A 36 -2.62 -10.71 -5.41
CA HIS A 36 -2.79 -12.07 -4.91
C HIS A 36 -2.13 -12.23 -3.54
N GLY A 37 -2.63 -13.19 -2.77
CA GLY A 37 -2.11 -13.48 -1.44
C GLY A 37 -2.49 -12.46 -0.37
N PRO A 38 -1.88 -12.57 0.83
CA PRO A 38 -2.09 -11.61 1.91
C PRO A 38 -1.47 -10.26 1.56
N GLY A 39 -2.13 -9.19 1.97
CA GLY A 39 -1.64 -7.83 1.82
C GLY A 39 -1.42 -7.10 3.14
N PRO A 40 -1.11 -5.81 3.09
CA PRO A 40 -1.01 -4.95 4.27
C PRO A 40 -2.35 -4.82 5.04
N GLY A 41 -3.48 -5.27 4.50
CA GLY A 41 -4.76 -5.16 5.19
C GLY A 41 -5.30 -3.72 5.23
N PRO A 42 -6.54 -3.55 5.73
CA PRO A 42 -7.17 -2.23 5.88
C PRO A 42 -6.38 -1.35 6.85
N ARG A 43 -5.93 -0.18 6.38
CA ARG A 43 -5.15 0.77 7.18
C ARG A 43 -5.29 2.21 6.68
N TYR A 44 -5.02 3.18 7.55
CA TYR A 44 -4.91 4.61 7.23
C TYR A 44 -3.62 5.20 7.82
N GLY A 45 -3.23 6.41 7.37
CA GLY A 45 -2.03 7.09 7.88
C GLY A 45 -0.69 6.46 7.48
N HIS A 46 -0.70 5.39 6.69
CA HIS A 46 0.52 4.72 6.25
C HIS A 46 1.24 5.50 5.14
N ALA A 47 2.55 5.30 5.03
CA ALA A 47 3.33 5.81 3.91
C ALA A 47 3.30 4.83 2.74
N MET A 48 3.16 5.36 1.53
CA MET A 48 3.36 4.61 0.28
C MET A 48 4.43 5.27 -0.58
N ALA A 49 5.35 4.47 -1.12
CA ALA A 49 6.42 4.96 -1.97
C ALA A 49 6.78 3.97 -3.07
N LEU A 50 7.09 4.47 -4.28
CA LEU A 50 7.69 3.67 -5.33
C LEU A 50 9.22 3.81 -5.26
N VAL A 51 9.90 2.72 -4.94
CA VAL A 51 11.35 2.66 -4.77
C VAL A 51 12.00 1.96 -5.96
N GLY A 52 13.06 2.57 -6.49
CA GLY A 52 13.83 2.00 -7.60
C GLY A 52 13.01 1.78 -8.88
N GLN A 53 11.89 2.51 -9.05
CA GLN A 53 10.93 2.34 -10.15
C GLN A 53 10.37 0.91 -10.28
N ARG A 54 10.46 0.10 -9.21
CA ARG A 54 10.10 -1.32 -9.23
C ARG A 54 9.29 -1.74 -8.02
N TYR A 55 9.69 -1.35 -6.82
CA TYR A 55 9.04 -1.82 -5.61
C TYR A 55 8.07 -0.78 -5.07
N LEU A 56 6.79 -1.12 -5.03
CA LEU A 56 5.80 -0.33 -4.30
C LEU A 56 5.85 -0.75 -2.83
N MET A 57 6.15 0.21 -1.96
CA MET A 57 6.29 0.00 -0.52
C MET A 57 5.05 0.53 0.20
N ALA A 58 4.60 -0.19 1.22
CA ALA A 58 3.63 0.28 2.21
C ALA A 58 4.25 0.13 3.61
N ILE A 59 4.27 1.21 4.40
CA ILE A 59 4.99 1.26 5.68
C ILE A 59 4.06 1.80 6.76
N GLY A 60 3.85 1.00 7.80
CA GLY A 60 3.15 1.36 9.02
C GLY A 60 1.68 1.76 8.84
N GLY A 61 1.25 2.78 9.58
CA GLY A 61 -0.13 3.28 9.61
C GLY A 61 -0.94 2.72 10.78
N ASN A 62 -2.25 2.66 10.65
CA ASN A 62 -3.14 2.22 11.72
C ASN A 62 -4.28 1.35 11.16
N ASP A 63 -4.51 0.19 11.78
CA ASP A 63 -5.56 -0.79 11.40
C ASP A 63 -6.92 -0.52 12.08
N GLY A 64 -7.09 0.67 12.67
CA GLY A 64 -8.26 1.07 13.44
C GLY A 64 -8.28 0.53 14.88
N LYS A 65 -7.32 -0.31 15.25
CA LYS A 65 -7.17 -0.86 16.61
C LYS A 65 -5.84 -0.48 17.22
N ARG A 66 -4.77 -0.48 16.43
CA ARG A 66 -3.41 -0.17 16.87
C ARG A 66 -2.57 0.48 15.77
N PRO A 67 -1.53 1.24 16.14
CA PRO A 67 -0.48 1.62 15.19
C PRO A 67 0.26 0.37 14.67
N LEU A 68 0.73 0.46 13.45
CA LEU A 68 1.46 -0.57 12.72
C LEU A 68 2.87 -0.06 12.41
N ASP A 69 3.83 -0.96 12.49
CA ASP A 69 5.25 -0.76 12.19
C ASP A 69 5.76 -1.72 11.12
N ASP A 70 4.86 -2.44 10.47
CA ASP A 70 5.20 -3.41 9.44
C ASP A 70 5.54 -2.75 8.09
N VAL A 71 6.35 -3.46 7.31
CA VAL A 71 6.79 -3.04 5.99
C VAL A 71 6.36 -4.08 4.97
N TRP A 72 5.72 -3.64 3.91
CA TRP A 72 5.28 -4.48 2.81
C TRP A 72 5.85 -3.97 1.49
N ALA A 73 6.23 -4.89 0.61
CA ALA A 73 6.74 -4.61 -0.72
C ALA A 73 5.98 -5.40 -1.79
N LEU A 74 5.68 -4.74 -2.91
CA LEU A 74 5.11 -5.35 -4.10
C LEU A 74 6.02 -5.05 -5.29
N ASP A 75 6.50 -6.10 -5.97
CA ASP A 75 7.29 -5.97 -7.19
C ASP A 75 6.37 -5.66 -8.38
N THR A 76 6.41 -4.42 -8.86
CA THR A 76 5.55 -3.96 -9.96
C THR A 76 5.98 -4.50 -11.33
N ALA A 77 7.17 -5.14 -11.42
CA ALA A 77 7.66 -5.78 -12.63
C ALA A 77 7.32 -7.28 -12.71
N ALA A 78 6.92 -7.91 -11.60
CA ALA A 78 6.61 -9.34 -11.53
C ALA A 78 5.09 -9.58 -11.42
N LYS A 79 4.56 -10.48 -12.26
CA LYS A 79 3.18 -10.96 -12.16
C LYS A 79 3.17 -12.45 -11.76
N PRO A 80 2.22 -12.91 -10.93
CA PRO A 80 1.14 -12.15 -10.30
C PRO A 80 1.66 -11.08 -9.32
N TYR A 81 0.91 -9.98 -9.17
CA TYR A 81 1.26 -8.95 -8.20
C TYR A 81 0.96 -9.48 -6.81
N GLU A 82 1.97 -9.52 -5.95
CA GLU A 82 1.88 -10.10 -4.61
C GLU A 82 2.63 -9.23 -3.62
N TRP A 83 1.98 -8.96 -2.48
CA TRP A 83 2.62 -8.27 -1.37
C TRP A 83 3.49 -9.25 -0.59
N HIS A 84 4.68 -8.79 -0.23
CA HIS A 84 5.62 -9.53 0.61
C HIS A 84 5.88 -8.70 1.85
N LYS A 85 5.62 -9.28 3.02
CA LYS A 85 6.00 -8.67 4.29
C LYS A 85 7.52 -8.76 4.43
N LEU A 86 8.15 -7.63 4.70
CA LEU A 86 9.57 -7.54 4.97
C LEU A 86 9.80 -7.52 6.48
N GLU A 87 10.95 -8.07 6.90
CA GLU A 87 11.42 -8.06 8.28
C GLU A 87 12.74 -7.27 8.32
N PRO A 88 12.68 -5.93 8.31
CA PRO A 88 13.88 -5.09 8.32
C PRO A 88 14.61 -5.18 9.67
N GLU A 89 15.94 -5.17 9.61
CA GLU A 89 16.80 -5.15 10.81
C GLU A 89 17.14 -3.70 11.22
N GLY A 90 17.33 -3.48 12.53
CA GLY A 90 17.73 -2.19 13.10
C GLY A 90 16.59 -1.39 13.72
N GLU A 91 16.89 -0.16 14.13
CA GLU A 91 15.91 0.76 14.74
C GLU A 91 15.10 1.45 13.63
N GLY A 92 13.86 1.00 13.43
CA GLY A 92 12.91 1.57 12.47
C GLY A 92 12.21 2.84 12.99
N PRO A 93 11.39 3.50 12.15
CA PRO A 93 10.57 4.61 12.60
C PRO A 93 9.59 4.15 13.71
N PRO A 94 9.26 5.02 14.68
CA PRO A 94 8.28 4.67 15.69
C PRO A 94 6.91 4.37 15.05
N PRO A 95 6.10 3.46 15.60
CA PRO A 95 4.83 3.02 15.02
C PRO A 95 3.76 4.13 14.84
N CYS A 96 3.98 5.31 15.44
CA CYS A 96 2.97 6.37 15.59
C CYS A 96 2.93 7.41 14.46
N MET A 97 3.32 7.06 13.23
CA MET A 97 3.20 7.98 12.07
C MET A 97 1.76 8.11 11.56
#